data_AF-A0AA35S3U0-F1
#
_entry.id   AF-A0AA35S3U0-F1
#
_cell.length_a   1.000
_cell.length_b   1.000
_cell.length_c   1.000
_cell.angle_alpha   90.00
_cell.angle_beta   90.00
_cell.angle_gamma   90.00
#
_symmetry.space_group_name_H-M   'P 1'
#
loop_
_entity.id
_entity.type
_entity.pdbx_description
1 polymer ?
#
loop_
_entity_poly.entity_id
_entity_poly.type
_entity_poly.pdbx_seq_one_letter_code
_entity_poly.pdbx_strand_id
1 'polypeptide(L)'
;MTGYYVMWYRDTSVGCSHLNNKTLRVDEETIVKRVTNLEEGNRYTIAVKSFNLAGVSRGSSNNITIMTQESAPSGPPTSVRNGTITPTSITVKWDEVPCLHRNGRITGYMVHVESIGQNDKMFNVGDIRETAILELMPSTEYTVQVAAVNIIGRGPFSNGRVYLTNDGLTISISYTSTTSLGIVWSLEEGATPANSTIFYSKTDTDCFNASSTITTSDTAYNLTGLEEHIRYFITVNAMLPDGGTRVDSISAFTMSAGLCIVLYHFSLFISTYNAAPSAPPTSVEVSVVNSTAITVQWGSVDCRHRNGEIIGYRVRYGEVGGGEGDRTAVQMVSGDSTGGSTTISGLTKETVYTVQVAAET
;
A
#
# COMPACT_ATOMS: atom_id res chain seq x y z
N MET A 1 42.83 45.12 18.91
CA MET A 1 42.46 44.09 17.92
C MET A 1 41.30 44.62 17.10
N THR A 2 41.48 44.66 15.80
CA THR A 2 40.63 45.32 14.81
C THR A 2 40.48 44.39 13.61
N GLY A 3 39.36 44.48 12.90
CA GLY A 3 39.11 43.61 11.75
C GLY A 3 37.66 43.70 11.27
N TYR A 4 37.21 42.67 10.57
CA TYR A 4 35.85 42.59 10.06
C TYR A 4 35.29 41.17 10.03
N TYR A 5 33.97 41.08 9.96
CA TYR A 5 33.21 39.86 9.75
C TYR A 5 32.65 39.86 8.33
N VAL A 6 32.94 38.80 7.57
CA VAL A 6 32.26 38.50 6.31
C VAL A 6 31.06 37.63 6.65
N MET A 7 29.87 38.06 6.28
CA MET A 7 28.62 37.34 6.50
C MET A 7 28.00 37.00 5.16
N TRP A 8 27.44 35.80 5.04
CA TRP A 8 26.70 35.41 3.85
C TRP A 8 25.55 34.47 4.17
N TYR A 9 24.51 34.55 3.35
CA TYR A 9 23.37 33.64 3.40
C TYR A 9 22.95 33.26 1.98
N ARG A 10 22.44 32.04 1.84
CA ARG A 10 21.84 31.58 0.60
C ARG A 10 20.50 32.28 0.41
N ASP A 11 20.33 32.92 -0.73
CA ASP A 11 19.04 33.48 -1.12
C ASP A 11 18.13 32.33 -1.55
N THR A 12 17.01 32.19 -0.88
CA THR A 12 16.09 31.07 -1.07
C THR A 12 14.92 31.54 -1.91
N SER A 13 14.69 30.93 -3.07
CA SER A 13 13.38 31.02 -3.72
C SER A 13 12.32 30.38 -2.81
N VAL A 14 11.07 30.87 -2.89
CA VAL A 14 9.91 30.36 -2.15
C VAL A 14 9.89 28.83 -2.17
N GLY A 15 9.90 28.20 -0.99
CA GLY A 15 9.84 26.73 -0.83
C GLY A 15 11.13 26.04 -0.37
N CYS A 16 12.27 26.76 -0.31
CA CYS A 16 13.55 26.19 0.13
C CYS A 16 14.15 26.97 1.30
N SER A 17 13.41 27.05 2.41
CA SER A 17 13.74 27.91 3.55
C SER A 17 14.72 27.26 4.54
N HIS A 18 16.03 27.50 4.38
CA HIS A 18 16.97 27.47 5.51
C HIS A 18 18.06 28.53 5.33
N LEU A 19 17.86 29.68 5.98
CA LEU A 19 18.83 30.77 6.09
C LEU A 19 19.93 30.36 7.09
N ASN A 20 20.91 29.60 6.64
CA ASN A 20 22.15 29.42 7.41
C ASN A 20 23.02 30.67 7.20
N ASN A 21 22.85 31.66 8.07
CA ASN A 21 23.74 32.81 8.16
C ASN A 21 25.13 32.33 8.59
N LYS A 22 26.09 32.32 7.66
CA LYS A 22 27.49 31.99 7.96
C LYS A 22 28.27 33.28 8.18
N THR A 23 29.20 33.24 9.13
CA THR A 23 30.04 34.39 9.50
C THR A 23 31.49 33.94 9.60
N LEU A 24 32.40 34.71 9.01
CA LEU A 24 33.84 34.50 9.04
C LEU A 24 34.55 35.74 9.57
N ARG A 25 35.34 35.58 10.64
CA ARG A 25 36.18 36.65 11.18
C ARG A 25 37.45 36.79 10.36
N VAL A 26 37.83 38.04 10.08
CA VAL A 26 39.04 38.39 9.33
C VAL A 26 39.77 39.52 10.06
N ASP A 27 41.09 39.37 10.20
CA ASP A 27 41.95 40.35 10.85
C ASP A 27 42.29 41.51 9.91
N GLU A 28 42.67 42.66 10.48
CA GLU A 28 42.82 43.94 9.80
C GLU A 28 43.83 43.98 8.63
N GLU A 29 44.83 43.09 8.62
CA GLU A 29 45.87 43.07 7.58
C GLU A 29 45.38 42.46 6.26
N THR A 30 44.25 41.75 6.28
CA THR A 30 43.69 41.10 5.09
C THR A 30 42.66 41.99 4.42
N ILE A 31 42.98 42.57 3.27
CA ILE A 31 42.04 43.39 2.48
C ILE A 31 41.21 42.59 1.45
N VAL A 32 41.60 41.35 1.17
CA VAL A 32 40.91 40.44 0.24
C VAL A 32 40.66 39.11 0.93
N LYS A 33 39.40 38.69 1.00
CA LYS A 33 39.03 37.38 1.54
C LYS A 33 38.23 36.57 0.54
N ARG A 34 38.67 35.33 0.30
CA ARG A 34 37.92 34.35 -0.48
C ARG A 34 36.93 33.63 0.43
N VAL A 35 35.64 33.69 0.08
CA VAL A 35 34.60 32.85 0.69
C VAL A 35 34.60 31.53 -0.07
N THR A 36 34.78 30.42 0.65
CA THR A 36 34.83 29.06 0.09
C THR A 36 33.70 28.21 0.66
N ASN A 37 33.53 26.98 0.14
CA ASN A 37 32.47 26.06 0.56
C ASN A 37 31.06 26.65 0.37
N LEU A 38 30.87 27.37 -0.74
CA LEU A 38 29.56 27.77 -1.25
C LEU A 38 29.01 26.61 -2.09
N GLU A 39 27.70 26.42 -2.05
CA GLU A 39 27.02 25.39 -2.85
C GLU A 39 26.89 25.88 -4.29
N GLU A 40 27.05 24.99 -5.26
CA GLU A 40 27.02 25.27 -6.69
C GLU A 40 25.60 25.58 -7.19
N GLY A 41 25.47 26.38 -8.25
CA GLY A 41 24.19 26.80 -8.84
C GLY A 41 23.28 27.60 -7.90
N ASN A 42 23.83 28.28 -6.89
CA ASN A 42 23.08 28.95 -5.84
C ASN A 42 23.37 30.44 -5.77
N ARG A 43 22.32 31.19 -5.41
CA ARG A 43 22.39 32.62 -5.17
C ARG A 43 22.77 32.87 -3.71
N TYR A 44 23.78 33.68 -3.48
CA TYR A 44 24.23 34.09 -2.15
C TYR A 44 24.22 35.60 -2.04
N THR A 45 23.81 36.11 -0.88
CA THR A 45 23.98 37.52 -0.52
C THR A 45 25.06 37.64 0.55
N ILE A 46 25.99 38.56 0.33
CA ILE A 46 27.20 38.77 1.14
C ILE A 46 27.23 40.20 1.65
N ALA A 47 27.60 40.38 2.92
CA ALA A 47 27.79 41.68 3.57
C ALA A 47 28.95 41.63 4.59
N VAL A 48 29.52 42.79 4.91
CA VAL A 48 30.66 42.91 5.84
C VAL A 48 30.31 43.81 7.03
N LYS A 49 30.78 43.47 8.23
CA LYS A 49 30.71 44.32 9.44
C LYS A 49 32.09 44.51 10.04
N SER A 50 32.48 45.73 10.40
CA SER A 50 33.76 45.98 11.07
C SER A 50 33.68 45.72 12.57
N PHE A 51 34.81 45.42 13.22
CA PHE A 51 34.91 45.34 14.67
C PHE A 51 36.22 45.95 15.19
N ASN A 52 36.19 46.48 16.40
CA ASN A 52 37.36 46.92 17.15
C ASN A 52 37.21 46.56 18.65
N LEU A 53 38.08 47.10 19.51
CA LEU A 53 38.03 46.87 20.96
C LEU A 53 36.71 47.34 21.61
N ALA A 54 35.99 48.28 20.99
CA ALA A 54 34.70 48.76 21.49
C ALA A 54 33.51 47.88 21.04
N GLY A 55 33.70 46.99 20.06
CA GLY A 55 32.69 46.06 19.58
C GLY A 55 32.51 46.05 18.06
N VAL A 56 31.38 45.49 17.60
CA VAL A 56 31.02 45.35 16.18
C VAL A 56 30.24 46.57 15.70
N SER A 57 30.43 46.98 14.44
CA SER A 57 29.70 48.08 13.82
C SER A 57 28.18 47.87 13.86
N ARG A 58 27.44 48.96 14.08
CA ARG A 58 25.96 48.93 14.08
C ARG A 58 25.40 48.55 12.70
N GLY A 59 25.97 49.12 11.63
CA GLY A 59 25.61 48.82 10.25
C GLY A 59 26.53 47.80 9.58
N SER A 60 26.06 47.19 8.50
CA SER A 60 26.88 46.42 7.55
C SER A 60 27.17 47.24 6.28
N SER A 61 28.08 46.73 5.44
CA SER A 61 28.22 47.19 4.05
C SER A 61 26.92 46.98 3.25
N ASN A 62 26.89 47.50 2.02
CA ASN A 62 25.91 47.12 1.02
C ASN A 62 25.93 45.60 0.77
N ASN A 63 24.77 45.05 0.47
CA ASN A 63 24.62 43.65 0.07
C ASN A 63 25.15 43.46 -1.35
N ILE A 64 25.94 42.41 -1.55
CA ILE A 64 26.34 41.93 -2.86
C ILE A 64 25.71 40.57 -3.07
N THR A 65 24.98 40.41 -4.18
CA THR A 65 24.36 39.13 -4.54
C THR A 65 25.15 38.50 -5.68
N ILE A 66 25.57 37.24 -5.50
CA ILE A 66 26.32 36.47 -6.50
C ILE A 66 25.61 35.14 -6.77
N MET A 67 25.81 34.60 -7.97
CA MET A 67 25.40 33.24 -8.33
C MET A 67 26.66 32.38 -8.53
N THR A 68 26.74 31.25 -7.84
CA THR A 68 27.82 30.27 -8.08
C THR A 68 27.59 29.56 -9.41
N GLN A 69 28.66 29.01 -10.00
CA GLN A 69 28.56 28.28 -11.27
C GLN A 69 27.62 27.08 -11.14
N GLU A 70 26.82 26.82 -12.17
CA GLU A 70 25.99 25.61 -12.22
C GLU A 70 26.86 24.35 -12.31
N SER A 71 26.37 23.26 -11.77
CA SER A 71 26.95 21.93 -11.93
C SER A 71 25.84 20.90 -12.14
N ALA A 72 26.19 19.68 -12.57
CA ALA A 72 25.19 18.63 -12.71
C ALA A 72 24.43 18.42 -11.39
N PRO A 73 23.13 18.05 -11.42
CA PRO A 73 22.37 17.82 -10.20
C PRO A 73 23.08 16.79 -9.31
N SER A 74 23.25 17.11 -8.03
CA SER A 74 23.94 16.24 -7.08
C SER A 74 23.04 15.16 -6.46
N GLY A 75 21.72 15.25 -6.70
CA GLY A 75 20.73 14.32 -6.16
C GLY A 75 19.69 13.92 -7.20
N PRO A 76 19.04 12.77 -7.01
CA PRO A 76 18.04 12.27 -7.93
C PRO A 76 16.67 12.94 -7.71
N PRO A 77 15.72 12.76 -8.65
CA PRO A 77 14.30 13.03 -8.41
C PRO A 77 13.78 12.18 -7.24
N THR A 78 12.76 12.66 -6.53
CA THR A 78 12.18 11.96 -5.37
C THR A 78 10.84 11.30 -5.72
N SER A 79 10.35 10.43 -4.85
CA SER A 79 9.00 9.84 -4.96
C SER A 79 8.71 9.14 -6.30
N VAL A 80 9.69 8.44 -6.88
CA VAL A 80 9.49 7.63 -8.09
C VAL A 80 8.44 6.55 -7.81
N ARG A 81 7.34 6.60 -8.58
CA ARG A 81 6.14 5.79 -8.40
C ARG A 81 5.50 5.48 -9.75
N ASN A 82 4.74 4.40 -9.86
CA ASN A 82 3.95 4.11 -11.05
C ASN A 82 2.58 4.81 -11.00
N GLY A 83 2.04 5.06 -12.19
CA GLY A 83 0.61 5.22 -12.43
C GLY A 83 0.03 3.89 -12.91
N THR A 84 -0.53 3.88 -14.11
CA THR A 84 -1.09 2.68 -14.73
C THR A 84 0.01 1.72 -15.16
N ILE A 85 -0.18 0.44 -14.83
CA ILE A 85 0.61 -0.68 -15.36
C ILE A 85 -0.30 -1.47 -16.28
N THR A 86 0.19 -1.75 -17.47
CA THR A 86 -0.46 -2.59 -18.48
C THR A 86 0.51 -3.73 -18.83
N PRO A 87 0.09 -4.71 -19.65
CA PRO A 87 0.95 -5.79 -20.10
C PRO A 87 2.17 -5.32 -20.90
N THR A 88 2.04 -4.21 -21.63
CA THR A 88 3.06 -3.71 -22.56
C THR A 88 3.55 -2.30 -22.25
N SER A 89 3.10 -1.70 -21.15
CA SER A 89 3.54 -0.38 -20.74
C SER A 89 3.43 -0.11 -19.24
N ILE A 90 4.32 0.73 -18.74
CA ILE A 90 4.32 1.24 -17.36
C ILE A 90 4.35 2.76 -17.43
N THR A 91 3.37 3.43 -16.82
CA THR A 91 3.44 4.87 -16.58
C THR A 91 4.20 5.13 -15.30
N VAL A 92 5.23 5.98 -15.34
CA VAL A 92 6.04 6.37 -14.17
C VAL A 92 5.94 7.86 -13.92
N LYS A 93 5.89 8.24 -12.64
CA LYS A 93 5.83 9.61 -12.14
C LYS A 93 6.88 9.83 -11.06
N TRP A 94 7.36 11.06 -10.94
CA TRP A 94 8.32 11.46 -9.91
C TRP A 94 8.11 12.90 -9.48
N ASP A 95 8.66 13.24 -8.33
CA ASP A 95 8.72 14.62 -7.85
C ASP A 95 10.07 15.24 -8.26
N GLU A 96 10.11 16.57 -8.31
CA GLU A 96 11.30 17.30 -8.72
C GLU A 96 12.46 17.10 -7.71
N VAL A 97 13.71 17.23 -8.19
CA VAL A 97 14.90 17.18 -7.33
C VAL A 97 14.80 18.26 -6.25
N PRO A 98 15.08 17.97 -4.97
CA PRO A 98 15.10 18.99 -3.92
C PRO A 98 16.02 20.15 -4.29
N CYS A 99 15.64 21.41 -4.01
CA CYS A 99 16.40 22.59 -4.45
C CYS A 99 17.89 22.54 -4.08
N LEU A 100 18.21 21.96 -2.92
CA LEU A 100 19.58 21.85 -2.42
C LEU A 100 20.48 21.03 -3.35
N HIS A 101 19.89 20.17 -4.18
CA HIS A 101 20.61 19.22 -5.02
C HIS A 101 20.49 19.51 -6.53
N ARG A 102 19.75 20.54 -6.93
CA ARG A 102 19.53 20.86 -8.36
C ARG A 102 20.79 21.40 -9.03
N ASN A 103 21.58 22.20 -8.30
CA ASN A 103 22.80 22.87 -8.77
C ASN A 103 22.66 23.62 -10.11
N GLY A 104 21.44 24.06 -10.44
CA GLY A 104 21.09 24.68 -11.72
C GLY A 104 19.62 24.44 -12.04
N ARG A 105 19.14 24.99 -13.16
CA ARG A 105 17.77 24.72 -13.62
C ARG A 105 17.69 23.34 -14.26
N ILE A 106 16.76 22.50 -13.81
CA ILE A 106 16.49 21.21 -14.45
C ILE A 106 15.89 21.47 -15.84
N THR A 107 16.48 20.85 -16.86
CA THR A 107 16.06 20.95 -18.27
C THR A 107 15.42 19.66 -18.77
N GLY A 108 15.59 18.56 -18.04
CA GLY A 108 14.81 17.36 -18.25
C GLY A 108 15.17 16.19 -17.37
N TYR A 109 14.65 15.02 -17.72
CA TYR A 109 14.86 13.78 -16.99
C TYR A 109 15.25 12.65 -17.93
N MET A 110 16.05 11.74 -17.40
CA MET A 110 16.50 10.52 -18.08
C MET A 110 15.92 9.32 -17.35
N VAL A 111 15.19 8.48 -18.09
CA VAL A 111 14.60 7.24 -17.57
C VAL A 111 15.46 6.08 -18.04
N HIS A 112 15.82 5.22 -17.11
CA HIS A 112 16.56 3.98 -17.33
C HIS A 112 15.66 2.81 -16.93
N VAL A 113 15.57 1.81 -17.81
CA VAL A 113 14.71 0.65 -17.65
C VAL A 113 15.51 -0.60 -17.96
N GLU A 114 15.60 -1.49 -16.99
CA GLU A 114 16.34 -2.75 -17.06
C GLU A 114 15.37 -3.92 -16.83
N SER A 115 15.56 -5.02 -17.54
CA SER A 115 14.88 -6.30 -17.31
C SER A 115 15.86 -7.44 -17.53
N ILE A 116 15.72 -8.51 -16.76
CA ILE A 116 16.58 -9.69 -16.88
C ILE A 116 16.44 -10.28 -18.29
N GLY A 117 17.57 -10.47 -18.98
CA GLY A 117 17.61 -11.07 -20.31
C GLY A 117 17.15 -10.16 -21.46
N GLN A 118 16.87 -8.88 -21.20
CA GLN A 118 16.57 -7.87 -22.21
C GLN A 118 17.67 -6.79 -22.25
N ASN A 119 17.72 -6.02 -23.34
CA ASN A 119 18.62 -4.87 -23.43
C ASN A 119 18.05 -3.69 -22.62
N ASP A 120 18.92 -2.99 -21.91
CA ASP A 120 18.57 -1.78 -21.19
C ASP A 120 18.04 -0.71 -22.14
N LYS A 121 16.93 -0.08 -21.74
CA LYS A 121 16.35 1.07 -22.43
C LYS A 121 16.69 2.34 -21.65
N MET A 122 17.24 3.34 -22.32
CA MET A 122 17.50 4.65 -21.73
C MET A 122 17.06 5.76 -22.67
N PHE A 123 16.25 6.70 -22.17
CA PHE A 123 15.74 7.80 -22.98
C PHE A 123 15.51 9.07 -22.16
N ASN A 124 15.59 10.21 -22.83
CA ASN A 124 15.36 11.54 -22.26
C ASN A 124 13.92 11.99 -22.54
N VAL A 125 13.23 12.50 -21.53
CA VAL A 125 11.82 12.88 -21.60
C VAL A 125 11.58 14.39 -21.47
N GLY A 126 12.63 15.21 -21.45
CA GLY A 126 12.50 16.65 -21.23
C GLY A 126 12.03 17.00 -19.81
N ASP A 127 11.61 18.25 -19.58
CA ASP A 127 11.13 18.74 -18.26
C ASP A 127 9.66 18.35 -18.01
N ILE A 128 9.41 17.04 -18.02
CA ILE A 128 8.15 16.43 -17.58
C ILE A 128 8.39 15.60 -16.33
N ARG A 129 7.32 15.33 -15.58
CA ARG A 129 7.37 14.56 -14.31
C ARG A 129 6.58 13.25 -14.37
N GLU A 130 6.15 12.90 -15.57
CA GLU A 130 5.36 11.71 -15.87
C GLU A 130 5.66 11.27 -17.31
N THR A 131 5.90 9.98 -17.53
CA THR A 131 6.07 9.39 -18.86
C THR A 131 5.58 7.95 -18.90
N ALA A 132 5.15 7.50 -20.08
CA ALA A 132 4.89 6.09 -20.34
C ALA A 132 6.13 5.40 -20.90
N ILE A 133 6.47 4.24 -20.36
CA ILE A 133 7.45 3.30 -20.90
C ILE A 133 6.65 2.30 -21.72
N LEU A 134 6.91 2.22 -23.02
CA LEU A 134 6.14 1.39 -23.95
C LEU A 134 6.95 0.18 -24.42
N GLU A 135 6.30 -0.72 -25.16
CA GLU A 135 6.89 -1.90 -25.78
C GLU A 135 7.59 -2.81 -24.75
N LEU A 136 6.89 -3.04 -23.64
CA LEU A 136 7.30 -3.98 -22.60
C LEU A 136 6.70 -5.36 -22.86
N MET A 137 7.30 -6.39 -22.27
CA MET A 137 6.77 -7.74 -22.32
C MET A 137 5.80 -7.97 -21.15
N PRO A 138 4.67 -8.67 -21.36
CA PRO A 138 3.78 -9.09 -20.28
C PRO A 138 4.47 -9.98 -19.24
N SER A 139 3.96 -10.00 -18.01
CA SER A 139 4.45 -10.85 -16.91
C SER A 139 5.97 -10.75 -16.68
N THR A 140 6.52 -9.54 -16.84
CA THR A 140 7.96 -9.30 -16.80
C THR A 140 8.30 -8.21 -15.78
N GLU A 141 9.31 -8.48 -14.96
CA GLU A 141 9.82 -7.52 -13.99
C GLU A 141 10.77 -6.51 -14.66
N TYR A 142 10.46 -5.23 -14.50
CA TYR A 142 11.27 -4.11 -14.96
C TYR A 142 11.75 -3.28 -13.77
N THR A 143 13.05 -3.03 -13.70
CA THR A 143 13.63 -2.06 -12.78
C THR A 143 13.72 -0.70 -13.47
N VAL A 144 13.05 0.31 -12.91
CA VAL A 144 13.05 1.67 -13.43
C VAL A 144 13.79 2.62 -12.50
N GLN A 145 14.62 3.47 -13.10
CA GLN A 145 15.34 4.54 -12.43
C GLN A 145 15.20 5.85 -13.19
N VAL A 146 15.21 6.97 -12.46
CA VAL A 146 15.09 8.31 -13.05
C VAL A 146 16.25 9.19 -12.57
N ALA A 147 16.89 9.92 -13.48
CA ALA A 147 17.90 10.92 -13.17
C ALA A 147 17.48 12.29 -13.73
N ALA A 148 17.79 13.37 -13.02
CA ALA A 148 17.57 14.71 -13.53
C ALA A 148 18.75 15.18 -14.40
N VAL A 149 18.47 16.05 -15.35
CA VAL A 149 19.43 16.61 -16.29
C VAL A 149 19.27 18.13 -16.30
N ASN A 150 20.39 18.85 -16.22
CA ASN A 150 20.46 20.29 -16.50
C ASN A 150 21.41 20.57 -17.68
N ILE A 151 21.70 21.84 -17.93
CA ILE A 151 22.58 22.26 -19.03
C ILE A 151 24.04 21.77 -18.88
N ILE A 152 24.46 21.43 -17.67
CA ILE A 152 25.81 20.94 -17.38
C ILE A 152 25.88 19.43 -17.55
N GLY A 153 24.85 18.69 -17.11
CA GLY A 153 24.80 17.26 -17.29
C GLY A 153 23.74 16.54 -16.47
N ARG A 154 23.86 15.20 -16.44
CA ARG A 154 22.98 14.29 -15.71
C ARG A 154 23.44 14.13 -14.26
N GLY A 155 22.50 14.15 -13.33
CA GLY A 155 22.73 13.76 -11.95
C GLY A 155 22.74 12.23 -11.74
N PRO A 156 22.77 11.78 -10.48
CA PRO A 156 22.65 10.37 -10.15
C PRO A 156 21.23 9.85 -10.44
N PHE A 157 21.13 8.55 -10.70
CA PHE A 157 19.85 7.85 -10.79
C PHE A 157 19.21 7.69 -9.41
N SER A 158 17.88 7.69 -9.38
CA SER A 158 17.10 7.27 -8.20
C SER A 158 17.41 5.81 -7.84
N ASN A 159 16.93 5.41 -6.66
CA ASN A 159 16.84 3.99 -6.36
C ASN A 159 15.98 3.27 -7.42
N GLY A 160 16.37 2.03 -7.74
CA GLY A 160 15.61 1.18 -8.66
C GLY A 160 14.25 0.81 -8.06
N ARG A 161 13.19 1.08 -8.82
CA ARG A 161 11.84 0.60 -8.50
C ARG A 161 11.50 -0.55 -9.43
N VAL A 162 11.18 -1.70 -8.84
CA VAL A 162 10.75 -2.89 -9.58
C VAL A 162 9.24 -2.81 -9.82
N TYR A 163 8.84 -3.03 -11.06
CA TYR A 163 7.45 -3.12 -11.49
C TYR A 163 7.25 -4.41 -12.28
N LEU A 164 6.15 -5.10 -12.03
CA LEU A 164 5.74 -6.28 -12.78
C LEU A 164 4.65 -5.87 -13.77
N THR A 165 4.85 -6.07 -15.07
CA THR A 165 3.80 -5.87 -16.07
C THR A 165 2.70 -6.90 -15.92
N ASN A 166 1.47 -6.53 -16.26
CA ASN A 166 0.33 -7.45 -16.20
C ASN A 166 0.52 -8.61 -17.20
N ASP A 167 -0.17 -9.72 -16.97
CA ASP A 167 -0.05 -10.93 -17.81
C ASP A 167 -0.65 -10.77 -19.21
N GLY A 168 -1.45 -9.74 -19.49
CA GLY A 168 -2.06 -9.54 -20.81
C GLY A 168 -3.31 -10.36 -21.06
N LEU A 169 -3.86 -10.97 -20.01
CA LEU A 169 -5.21 -11.48 -19.99
C LEU A 169 -6.10 -10.43 -19.32
N THR A 170 -7.25 -10.12 -19.93
CA THR A 170 -8.27 -9.26 -19.33
C THR A 170 -9.54 -10.07 -19.16
N ILE A 171 -10.11 -10.06 -17.95
CA ILE A 171 -11.39 -10.70 -17.65
C ILE A 171 -12.49 -9.65 -17.49
N SER A 172 -13.65 -9.94 -18.05
CA SER A 172 -14.88 -9.16 -17.87
C SER A 172 -16.02 -10.07 -17.40
N ILE A 173 -16.87 -9.52 -16.54
CA ILE A 173 -18.00 -10.23 -15.94
C ILE A 173 -19.29 -9.54 -16.35
N SER A 174 -20.28 -10.34 -16.72
CA SER A 174 -21.66 -9.95 -16.94
C SER A 174 -22.58 -10.77 -16.05
N TYR A 175 -23.60 -10.14 -15.49
CA TYR A 175 -24.58 -10.82 -14.65
C TYR A 175 -25.70 -11.36 -15.52
N THR A 176 -25.76 -12.67 -15.71
CA THR A 176 -26.77 -13.31 -16.57
C THR A 176 -28.01 -13.71 -15.80
N SER A 177 -27.89 -13.96 -14.49
CA SER A 177 -29.02 -14.12 -13.56
C SER A 177 -28.57 -13.90 -12.11
N THR A 178 -29.46 -14.14 -11.14
CA THR A 178 -29.12 -14.13 -9.70
C THR A 178 -28.17 -15.25 -9.30
N THR A 179 -28.09 -16.32 -10.10
CA THR A 179 -27.28 -17.52 -9.84
C THR A 179 -26.31 -17.84 -10.98
N SER A 180 -26.09 -16.90 -11.90
CA SER A 180 -25.17 -17.10 -13.02
C SER A 180 -24.41 -15.85 -13.45
N LEU A 181 -23.16 -16.07 -13.89
CA LEU A 181 -22.21 -15.06 -14.34
C LEU A 181 -21.68 -15.44 -15.72
N GLY A 182 -21.84 -14.56 -16.71
CA GLY A 182 -21.13 -14.64 -17.97
C GLY A 182 -19.72 -14.08 -17.83
N ILE A 183 -18.73 -14.93 -18.04
CA ILE A 183 -17.30 -14.59 -17.98
C ILE A 183 -16.80 -14.50 -19.42
N VAL A 184 -16.15 -13.40 -19.79
CA VAL A 184 -15.50 -13.24 -21.09
C VAL A 184 -14.07 -12.80 -20.84
N TRP A 185 -13.12 -13.45 -21.50
CA TRP A 185 -11.70 -13.09 -21.41
C TRP A 185 -11.12 -12.86 -22.79
N SER A 186 -10.18 -11.91 -22.85
CA SER A 186 -9.43 -11.60 -24.05
C SER A 186 -7.97 -11.47 -23.72
N LEU A 187 -7.12 -11.99 -24.61
CA LEU A 187 -5.70 -11.69 -24.59
C LEU A 187 -5.43 -10.39 -25.36
N GLU A 188 -4.44 -9.64 -24.90
CA GLU A 188 -3.91 -8.49 -25.65
C GLU A 188 -3.47 -8.89 -27.06
N GLU A 189 -3.45 -7.90 -27.97
CA GLU A 189 -3.13 -8.08 -29.40
C GLU A 189 -4.06 -9.05 -30.17
N GLY A 190 -5.19 -9.45 -29.58
CA GLY A 190 -6.17 -10.33 -30.23
C GLY A 190 -5.70 -11.79 -30.32
N ALA A 191 -4.72 -12.19 -29.53
CA ALA A 191 -4.29 -13.58 -29.45
C ALA A 191 -5.44 -14.49 -28.96
N THR A 192 -5.48 -15.72 -29.49
CA THR A 192 -6.47 -16.73 -29.07
C THR A 192 -5.79 -17.82 -28.24
N PRO A 193 -6.28 -18.11 -27.03
CA PRO A 193 -5.74 -19.20 -26.24
C PRO A 193 -6.05 -20.56 -26.91
N ALA A 194 -5.15 -21.52 -26.76
CA ALA A 194 -5.35 -22.90 -27.20
C ALA A 194 -6.37 -23.63 -26.31
N ASN A 195 -6.30 -23.39 -25.00
CA ASN A 195 -7.33 -23.75 -24.04
C ASN A 195 -7.30 -22.76 -22.87
N SER A 196 -8.35 -22.75 -22.07
CA SER A 196 -8.46 -21.92 -20.89
C SER A 196 -9.08 -22.72 -19.74
N THR A 197 -8.54 -22.52 -18.55
CA THR A 197 -9.03 -23.14 -17.32
C THR A 197 -9.55 -22.06 -16.39
N ILE A 198 -10.81 -22.17 -15.99
CA ILE A 198 -11.45 -21.25 -15.05
C ILE A 198 -11.48 -21.92 -13.69
N PHE A 199 -10.94 -21.26 -12.69
CA PHE A 199 -11.06 -21.61 -11.29
C PHE A 199 -11.99 -20.61 -10.62
N TYR A 200 -12.90 -21.08 -9.77
CA TYR A 200 -13.68 -20.19 -8.93
C TYR A 200 -13.93 -20.76 -7.54
N SER A 201 -14.00 -19.86 -6.57
CA SER A 201 -14.29 -20.17 -5.16
C SER A 201 -15.09 -19.03 -4.53
N LYS A 202 -15.69 -19.28 -3.37
CA LYS A 202 -16.34 -18.23 -2.57
C LYS A 202 -15.25 -17.48 -1.78
N THR A 203 -15.30 -16.15 -1.74
CA THR A 203 -14.31 -15.33 -1.00
C THR A 203 -14.71 -15.05 0.43
N ASP A 204 -16.01 -15.06 0.74
CA ASP A 204 -16.54 -14.51 1.99
C ASP A 204 -16.66 -15.56 3.12
N THR A 205 -15.84 -16.59 3.08
CA THR A 205 -15.93 -17.66 4.06
C THR A 205 -14.57 -18.18 4.47
N ASP A 206 -14.28 -18.08 5.78
CA ASP A 206 -13.35 -18.93 6.55
C ASP A 206 -13.65 -20.44 6.46
N CYS A 207 -14.48 -20.85 5.51
CA CYS A 207 -14.88 -22.21 5.26
C CYS A 207 -14.18 -22.69 3.99
N PHE A 208 -13.37 -23.73 4.16
CA PHE A 208 -12.50 -24.36 3.16
C PHE A 208 -13.06 -24.33 1.73
N ASN A 209 -12.23 -23.82 0.81
CA ASN A 209 -12.53 -23.59 -0.60
C ASN A 209 -13.04 -24.85 -1.31
N ALA A 210 -14.36 -24.97 -1.49
CA ALA A 210 -14.91 -25.74 -2.61
C ALA A 210 -14.55 -24.99 -3.90
N SER A 211 -13.34 -25.23 -4.40
CA SER A 211 -12.89 -24.71 -5.68
C SER A 211 -13.42 -25.61 -6.79
N SER A 212 -14.01 -25.01 -7.80
CA SER A 212 -14.46 -25.70 -8.99
C SER A 212 -13.58 -25.27 -10.16
N THR A 213 -13.28 -26.25 -11.02
CA THR A 213 -12.38 -26.06 -12.16
C THR A 213 -13.13 -26.43 -13.43
N ILE A 214 -13.05 -25.56 -14.44
CA ILE A 214 -13.70 -25.75 -15.74
C ILE A 214 -12.64 -25.57 -16.80
N THR A 215 -12.57 -26.47 -17.78
CA THR A 215 -11.67 -26.33 -18.93
C THR A 215 -12.51 -26.11 -20.18
N THR A 216 -12.14 -25.13 -20.99
CA THR A 216 -12.80 -24.81 -22.26
C THR A 216 -11.79 -24.34 -23.31
N SER A 217 -12.13 -24.48 -24.59
CA SER A 217 -11.38 -23.87 -25.70
C SER A 217 -11.92 -22.50 -26.10
N ASP A 218 -13.07 -22.10 -25.57
CA ASP A 218 -13.70 -20.82 -25.89
C ASP A 218 -13.04 -19.66 -25.13
N THR A 219 -13.40 -18.43 -25.47
CA THR A 219 -13.01 -17.19 -24.77
C THR A 219 -14.14 -16.61 -23.91
N ALA A 220 -15.21 -17.37 -23.74
CA ALA A 220 -16.34 -17.02 -22.92
C ALA A 220 -16.94 -18.26 -22.27
N TYR A 221 -17.49 -18.10 -21.07
CA TYR A 221 -18.18 -19.16 -20.35
C TYR A 221 -19.30 -18.61 -19.47
N ASN A 222 -20.45 -19.26 -19.48
CA ASN A 222 -21.55 -18.90 -18.58
C ASN A 222 -21.52 -19.80 -17.34
N LEU A 223 -21.07 -19.25 -16.23
CA LEU A 223 -21.00 -19.95 -14.96
C LEU A 223 -22.37 -19.98 -14.31
N THR A 224 -22.96 -21.17 -14.14
CA THR A 224 -24.30 -21.38 -13.59
C THR A 224 -24.27 -22.14 -12.27
N GLY A 225 -25.37 -22.08 -11.50
CA GLY A 225 -25.51 -22.83 -10.25
C GLY A 225 -24.79 -22.18 -9.07
N LEU A 226 -24.61 -20.85 -9.13
CA LEU A 226 -24.05 -20.06 -8.05
C LEU A 226 -25.12 -19.77 -6.99
N GLU A 227 -24.69 -19.53 -5.77
CA GLU A 227 -25.56 -19.06 -4.69
C GLU A 227 -25.75 -17.56 -4.78
N GLU A 228 -26.95 -17.07 -4.48
CA GLU A 228 -27.25 -15.63 -4.46
C GLU A 228 -26.56 -14.94 -3.27
N HIS A 229 -26.21 -13.66 -3.43
CA HIS A 229 -25.59 -12.84 -2.39
C HIS A 229 -24.21 -13.34 -1.91
N ILE A 230 -23.49 -14.08 -2.75
CA ILE A 230 -22.15 -14.60 -2.46
C ILE A 230 -21.13 -13.91 -3.35
N ARG A 231 -20.01 -13.51 -2.75
CA ARG A 231 -18.84 -13.06 -3.49
C ARG A 231 -18.01 -14.27 -3.93
N TYR A 232 -17.76 -14.36 -5.22
CA TYR A 232 -16.91 -15.35 -5.85
C TYR A 232 -15.59 -14.72 -6.28
N PHE A 233 -14.49 -15.43 -6.03
CA PHE A 233 -13.20 -15.20 -6.66
C PHE A 233 -13.13 -16.07 -7.91
N ILE A 234 -12.78 -15.48 -9.04
CA ILE A 234 -12.69 -16.17 -10.32
C ILE A 234 -11.30 -15.92 -10.88
N THR A 235 -10.60 -16.98 -11.25
CA THR A 235 -9.30 -16.95 -11.91
C THR A 235 -9.43 -17.61 -13.28
N VAL A 236 -8.94 -16.96 -14.34
CA VAL A 236 -8.85 -17.56 -15.67
C VAL A 236 -7.38 -17.77 -16.00
N ASN A 237 -7.04 -18.99 -16.37
CA ASN A 237 -5.72 -19.38 -16.87
C ASN A 237 -5.85 -19.66 -18.36
N ALA A 238 -5.31 -18.78 -19.21
CA ALA A 238 -5.29 -18.93 -20.65
C ALA A 238 -3.95 -19.54 -21.10
N MET A 239 -3.98 -20.71 -21.74
CA MET A 239 -2.79 -21.34 -22.33
C MET A 239 -2.64 -20.88 -23.77
N LEU A 240 -1.48 -20.35 -24.11
CA LEU A 240 -1.10 -19.95 -25.46
C LEU A 240 -0.65 -21.18 -26.29
N PRO A 241 -0.72 -21.11 -27.63
CA PRO A 241 -0.28 -22.20 -28.51
C PRO A 241 1.19 -22.60 -28.37
N ASP A 242 2.05 -21.68 -27.91
CA ASP A 242 3.47 -21.91 -27.65
C ASP A 242 3.75 -22.59 -26.28
N GLY A 243 2.70 -22.89 -25.52
CA GLY A 243 2.78 -23.48 -24.18
C GLY A 243 2.94 -22.46 -23.05
N GLY A 244 3.02 -21.16 -23.33
CA GLY A 244 2.96 -20.12 -22.31
C GLY A 244 1.59 -20.05 -21.66
N THR A 245 1.51 -19.63 -20.41
CA THR A 245 0.23 -19.40 -19.72
C THR A 245 0.10 -17.94 -19.29
N ARG A 246 -1.10 -17.37 -19.39
CA ARG A 246 -1.47 -16.07 -18.83
C ARG A 246 -2.56 -16.25 -17.79
N VAL A 247 -2.46 -15.53 -16.69
CA VAL A 247 -3.42 -15.65 -15.59
C VAL A 247 -3.95 -14.27 -15.21
N ASP A 248 -5.25 -14.20 -14.96
CA ASP A 248 -5.89 -13.03 -14.39
C ASP A 248 -6.99 -13.47 -13.42
N SER A 249 -7.38 -12.60 -12.49
CA SER A 249 -8.41 -12.90 -11.50
C SER A 249 -9.30 -11.71 -11.17
N ILE A 250 -10.58 -11.98 -10.94
CA ILE A 250 -11.59 -10.97 -10.63
C ILE A 250 -12.57 -11.48 -9.56
N SER A 251 -13.09 -10.57 -8.74
CA SER A 251 -14.15 -10.88 -7.78
C SER A 251 -15.51 -10.40 -8.32
N ALA A 252 -16.55 -11.24 -8.19
CA ALA A 252 -17.91 -10.92 -8.62
C ALA A 252 -18.93 -11.30 -7.55
N PHE A 253 -20.02 -10.53 -7.45
CA PHE A 253 -21.08 -10.73 -6.46
C PHE A 253 -22.39 -11.14 -7.13
N THR A 254 -22.97 -12.28 -6.74
CA THR A 254 -24.27 -12.71 -7.26
C THR A 254 -25.41 -11.87 -6.67
N MET A 255 -26.36 -11.45 -7.50
CA MET A 255 -27.46 -10.58 -7.10
C MET A 255 -28.63 -11.39 -6.50
N SER A 256 -29.47 -10.77 -5.68
CA SER A 256 -30.74 -11.37 -5.21
C SER A 256 -31.91 -10.96 -6.11
N ALA A 257 -32.88 -11.86 -6.26
CA ALA A 257 -34.16 -11.63 -6.92
C ALA A 257 -35.02 -10.59 -6.15
N GLY A 258 -34.61 -9.32 -6.18
CA GLY A 258 -35.24 -8.22 -5.45
C GLY A 258 -34.54 -6.88 -5.60
N LEU A 259 -33.29 -6.86 -6.07
CA LEU A 259 -32.54 -5.63 -6.35
C LEU A 259 -32.40 -5.42 -7.86
N CYS A 260 -33.54 -5.26 -8.54
CA CYS A 260 -33.59 -4.51 -9.77
C CYS A 260 -33.68 -3.03 -9.41
N ILE A 261 -32.55 -2.41 -9.03
CA ILE A 261 -32.45 -0.95 -8.93
C ILE A 261 -31.23 -0.53 -9.73
N VAL A 262 -31.50 -0.20 -10.98
CA VAL A 262 -30.93 0.89 -11.78
C VAL A 262 -29.44 1.17 -11.55
N LEU A 263 -28.65 0.67 -12.51
CA LEU A 263 -27.24 0.96 -12.74
C LEU A 263 -26.90 2.46 -12.60
N TYR A 264 -26.23 2.82 -11.51
CA TYR A 264 -25.12 3.77 -11.55
C TYR A 264 -23.98 3.20 -10.73
N HIS A 265 -22.81 3.18 -11.36
CA HIS A 265 -21.55 2.65 -10.87
C HIS A 265 -21.11 3.41 -9.60
N PHE A 266 -21.55 2.97 -8.44
CA PHE A 266 -20.96 3.35 -7.15
C PHE A 266 -20.96 2.14 -6.24
N SER A 267 -19.76 1.70 -5.85
CA SER A 267 -19.54 0.71 -4.80
C SER A 267 -20.14 1.26 -3.48
N LEU A 268 -21.37 0.90 -3.17
CA LEU A 268 -21.98 1.19 -1.88
C LEU A 268 -21.97 -0.10 -1.05
N PHE A 269 -21.20 -0.11 0.04
CA PHE A 269 -21.33 -1.13 1.07
C PHE A 269 -22.67 -0.92 1.77
N ILE A 270 -23.57 -1.90 1.67
CA ILE A 270 -24.77 -1.98 2.49
C ILE A 270 -24.59 -3.23 3.35
N SER A 271 -24.32 -3.06 4.65
CA SER A 271 -24.43 -4.14 5.62
C SER A 271 -25.84 -4.15 6.19
N THR A 272 -26.49 -5.31 6.19
CA THR A 272 -27.67 -5.56 7.02
C THR A 272 -27.21 -5.73 8.47
N TYR A 273 -28.03 -5.29 9.44
CA TYR A 273 -27.70 -5.36 10.88
C TYR A 273 -27.27 -6.78 11.30
N ASN A 274 -26.17 -6.88 12.07
CA ASN A 274 -25.71 -8.12 12.69
C ASN A 274 -26.85 -8.74 13.52
N ALA A 275 -27.03 -10.05 13.40
CA ALA A 275 -27.96 -10.83 14.22
C ALA A 275 -27.18 -11.86 15.02
N ALA A 276 -27.72 -12.29 16.17
CA ALA A 276 -27.02 -13.22 17.05
C ALA A 276 -26.68 -14.55 16.32
N PRO A 277 -25.52 -15.18 16.64
CA PRO A 277 -25.16 -16.48 16.08
C PRO A 277 -26.23 -17.54 16.35
N SER A 278 -26.57 -18.35 15.34
CA SER A 278 -27.59 -19.39 15.42
C SER A 278 -27.07 -20.76 15.89
N ALA A 279 -25.77 -20.89 16.16
CA ALA A 279 -25.15 -22.12 16.67
C ALA A 279 -24.03 -21.81 17.69
N PRO A 280 -23.75 -22.72 18.63
CA PRO A 280 -22.71 -22.53 19.65
C PRO A 280 -21.29 -22.70 19.09
N PRO A 281 -20.26 -22.22 19.82
CA PRO A 281 -18.85 -22.53 19.53
C PRO A 281 -18.58 -24.04 19.60
N THR A 282 -17.65 -24.50 18.78
CA THR A 282 -17.22 -25.92 18.76
C THR A 282 -16.29 -26.24 19.93
N SER A 283 -16.11 -27.53 20.24
CA SER A 283 -15.06 -28.03 21.16
C SER A 283 -14.95 -27.30 22.51
N VAL A 284 -16.07 -27.08 23.19
CA VAL A 284 -16.06 -26.52 24.55
C VAL A 284 -15.50 -27.54 25.52
N GLU A 285 -14.30 -27.28 26.04
CA GLU A 285 -13.59 -28.14 26.99
C GLU A 285 -13.28 -27.37 28.28
N VAL A 286 -13.29 -28.08 29.40
CA VAL A 286 -12.99 -27.53 30.73
C VAL A 286 -11.86 -28.32 31.36
N SER A 287 -10.85 -27.62 31.89
CA SER A 287 -9.74 -28.21 32.63
C SER A 287 -9.63 -27.59 34.02
N VAL A 288 -9.34 -28.40 35.03
CA VAL A 288 -9.16 -27.92 36.42
C VAL A 288 -7.75 -27.37 36.57
N VAL A 289 -7.64 -26.11 37.00
CA VAL A 289 -6.35 -25.47 37.28
C VAL A 289 -5.92 -25.74 38.72
N ASN A 290 -6.83 -25.52 39.67
CA ASN A 290 -6.63 -25.79 41.09
C ASN A 290 -7.98 -25.95 41.82
N SER A 291 -7.97 -26.08 43.15
CA SER A 291 -9.18 -26.29 43.96
C SER A 291 -10.25 -25.19 43.88
N THR A 292 -9.94 -24.04 43.29
CA THR A 292 -10.82 -22.85 43.21
C THR A 292 -10.84 -22.20 41.82
N ALA A 293 -10.26 -22.84 40.80
CA ALA A 293 -10.16 -22.27 39.46
C ALA A 293 -10.17 -23.34 38.36
N ILE A 294 -10.84 -23.02 37.26
CA ILE A 294 -10.94 -23.84 36.05
C ILE A 294 -10.63 -22.99 34.81
N THR A 295 -10.12 -23.62 33.76
CA THR A 295 -9.97 -23.00 32.44
C THR A 295 -11.01 -23.59 31.50
N VAL A 296 -11.73 -22.71 30.80
CA VAL A 296 -12.69 -23.05 29.76
C VAL A 296 -12.08 -22.67 28.43
N GLN A 297 -12.02 -23.60 27.48
CA GLN A 297 -11.55 -23.36 26.11
C GLN A 297 -12.62 -23.77 25.11
N TRP A 298 -12.69 -23.07 23.99
CA TRP A 298 -13.63 -23.37 22.90
C TRP A 298 -12.97 -23.09 21.55
N GLY A 299 -13.43 -23.85 20.56
CA GLY A 299 -13.11 -23.65 19.16
C GLY A 299 -13.97 -22.58 18.50
N SER A 300 -13.85 -22.48 17.18
CA SER A 300 -14.57 -21.51 16.38
C SER A 300 -16.08 -21.76 16.34
N VAL A 301 -16.85 -20.72 16.01
CA VAL A 301 -18.26 -20.86 15.61
C VAL A 301 -18.31 -21.13 14.11
N ASP A 302 -19.11 -22.12 13.69
CA ASP A 302 -19.33 -22.43 12.28
C ASP A 302 -19.78 -21.18 11.51
N CYS A 303 -19.09 -20.87 10.41
CA CYS A 303 -19.32 -19.67 9.61
C CYS A 303 -20.80 -19.54 9.18
N ARG A 304 -21.49 -20.67 8.92
CA ARG A 304 -22.90 -20.73 8.48
C ARG A 304 -23.90 -20.25 9.53
N HIS A 305 -23.45 -20.09 10.75
CA HIS A 305 -24.28 -19.78 11.90
C HIS A 305 -23.81 -18.53 12.65
N ARG A 306 -22.86 -17.74 12.11
CA ARG A 306 -22.34 -16.54 12.79
C ARG A 306 -23.31 -15.37 12.74
N ASN A 307 -23.99 -15.15 11.61
CA ASN A 307 -24.95 -14.05 11.41
C ASN A 307 -24.39 -12.62 11.69
N GLY A 308 -23.06 -12.46 11.68
CA GLY A 308 -22.33 -11.22 11.94
C GLY A 308 -20.85 -11.47 12.23
N GLU A 309 -20.04 -10.42 12.38
CA GLU A 309 -18.64 -10.52 12.83
C GLU A 309 -18.61 -10.86 14.32
N ILE A 310 -17.91 -11.92 14.73
CA ILE A 310 -17.82 -12.29 16.15
C ILE A 310 -16.94 -11.26 16.87
N ILE A 311 -17.55 -10.52 17.79
CA ILE A 311 -16.88 -9.49 18.61
C ILE A 311 -16.44 -10.04 19.98
N GLY A 312 -16.94 -11.22 20.36
CA GLY A 312 -16.54 -11.89 21.59
C GLY A 312 -17.43 -13.07 21.99
N TYR A 313 -17.19 -13.56 23.20
CA TYR A 313 -17.85 -14.72 23.79
C TYR A 313 -18.35 -14.42 25.19
N ARG A 314 -19.51 -14.99 25.51
CA ARG A 314 -20.15 -14.95 26.83
C ARG A 314 -20.07 -16.33 27.46
N VAL A 315 -19.32 -16.45 28.56
CA VAL A 315 -19.22 -17.66 29.37
C VAL A 315 -20.13 -17.53 30.58
N ARG A 316 -21.15 -18.39 30.70
CA ARG A 316 -22.05 -18.47 31.86
C ARG A 316 -21.67 -19.66 32.71
N TYR A 317 -21.61 -19.48 34.03
CA TYR A 317 -21.38 -20.58 34.96
C TYR A 317 -22.20 -20.47 36.25
N GLY A 318 -22.63 -21.60 36.80
CA GLY A 318 -23.49 -21.66 37.99
C GLY A 318 -23.36 -23.00 38.74
N GLU A 319 -23.58 -22.97 40.06
CA GLU A 319 -23.45 -24.15 40.93
C GLU A 319 -24.64 -25.11 40.76
N VAL A 320 -24.35 -26.40 40.54
CA VAL A 320 -25.39 -27.42 40.34
C VAL A 320 -26.02 -27.78 41.68
N GLY A 321 -27.30 -27.43 41.86
CA GLY A 321 -28.08 -27.77 43.06
C GLY A 321 -28.43 -26.61 43.99
N GLY A 322 -28.10 -25.36 43.60
CA GLY A 322 -28.53 -24.16 44.31
C GLY A 322 -30.04 -23.91 44.19
N GLY A 323 -30.70 -23.61 45.32
CA GLY A 323 -32.13 -23.27 45.35
C GLY A 323 -32.48 -22.01 44.56
N GLU A 324 -33.78 -21.88 44.26
CA GLU A 324 -34.43 -20.85 43.43
C GLU A 324 -33.90 -19.42 43.72
N GLY A 325 -33.00 -18.97 42.84
CA GLY A 325 -32.16 -17.78 43.00
C GLY A 325 -30.73 -17.97 42.47
N ASP A 326 -30.50 -18.94 41.60
CA ASP A 326 -29.21 -19.41 41.12
C ASP A 326 -28.37 -18.26 40.53
N ARG A 327 -27.26 -17.94 41.21
CA ARG A 327 -26.34 -16.86 40.81
C ARG A 327 -25.49 -17.34 39.63
N THR A 328 -26.08 -17.31 38.44
CA THR A 328 -25.34 -17.48 37.20
C THR A 328 -24.39 -16.31 37.01
N ALA A 329 -23.10 -16.56 37.15
CA ALA A 329 -22.07 -15.59 36.85
C ALA A 329 -21.78 -15.59 35.35
N VAL A 330 -21.48 -14.40 34.82
CA VAL A 330 -21.22 -14.19 33.39
C VAL A 330 -19.86 -13.54 33.23
N GLN A 331 -19.01 -14.15 32.40
CA GLN A 331 -17.72 -13.59 32.01
C GLN A 331 -17.72 -13.32 30.52
N MET A 332 -17.44 -12.06 30.16
CA MET A 332 -17.29 -11.63 28.76
C MET A 332 -15.84 -11.77 28.35
N VAL A 333 -15.61 -12.29 27.15
CA VAL A 333 -14.28 -12.51 26.58
C VAL A 333 -14.26 -11.89 25.20
N SER A 334 -13.48 -10.84 25.01
CA SER A 334 -13.24 -10.28 23.67
C SER A 334 -12.44 -11.29 22.85
N GLY A 335 -12.86 -11.55 21.62
CA GLY A 335 -12.20 -12.52 20.75
C GLY A 335 -12.78 -12.45 19.35
N ASP A 336 -12.08 -13.06 18.40
CA ASP A 336 -12.50 -13.19 17.02
C ASP A 336 -13.15 -14.57 16.78
N SER A 337 -13.39 -14.92 15.52
CA SER A 337 -14.03 -16.18 15.16
C SER A 337 -13.18 -17.45 15.32
N THR A 338 -11.90 -17.34 15.71
CA THR A 338 -10.97 -18.48 15.77
C THR A 338 -11.13 -19.34 17.03
N GLY A 339 -11.95 -18.89 17.99
CA GLY A 339 -12.13 -19.53 19.29
C GLY A 339 -11.42 -18.76 20.39
N GLY A 340 -11.37 -19.33 21.59
CA GLY A 340 -10.79 -18.63 22.73
C GLY A 340 -10.71 -19.48 23.98
N SER A 341 -10.10 -18.91 25.01
CA SER A 341 -10.07 -19.50 26.33
C SER A 341 -10.17 -18.44 27.42
N THR A 342 -10.67 -18.84 28.58
CA THR A 342 -10.71 -18.01 29.77
C THR A 342 -10.55 -18.83 31.04
N THR A 343 -9.96 -18.24 32.07
CA THR A 343 -9.86 -18.85 33.41
C THR A 343 -10.93 -18.24 34.32
N ILE A 344 -11.75 -19.11 34.90
CA ILE A 344 -12.72 -18.77 35.94
C ILE A 344 -12.07 -19.07 37.29
N SER A 345 -11.95 -18.05 38.14
CA SER A 345 -11.33 -18.14 39.47
C SER A 345 -12.32 -17.78 40.58
N GLY A 346 -12.04 -18.23 41.81
CA GLY A 346 -12.88 -17.93 42.98
C GLY A 346 -14.06 -18.89 43.15
N LEU A 347 -13.95 -20.09 42.59
CA LEU A 347 -14.94 -21.16 42.74
C LEU A 347 -14.85 -21.80 44.13
N THR A 348 -15.98 -22.31 44.62
CA THR A 348 -16.03 -23.05 45.89
C THR A 348 -15.44 -24.46 45.70
N LYS A 349 -14.71 -24.91 46.71
CA LYS A 349 -14.02 -26.20 46.69
C LYS A 349 -15.03 -27.33 46.72
N GLU A 350 -14.75 -28.40 45.97
CA GLU A 350 -15.57 -29.62 45.90
C GLU A 350 -17.02 -29.38 45.42
N THR A 351 -17.25 -28.28 44.70
CA THR A 351 -18.55 -27.90 44.17
C THR A 351 -18.64 -28.19 42.67
N VAL A 352 -19.81 -28.67 42.21
CA VAL A 352 -20.08 -28.95 40.80
C VAL A 352 -20.66 -27.70 40.14
N TYR A 353 -20.11 -27.32 38.98
CA TYR A 353 -20.56 -26.17 38.20
C TYR A 353 -21.06 -26.58 36.81
N THR A 354 -22.10 -25.91 36.32
CA THR A 354 -22.45 -25.88 34.90
C THR A 354 -21.69 -24.75 34.22
N VAL A 355 -21.24 -24.96 32.98
CA VAL A 355 -20.58 -23.94 32.15
C VAL A 355 -21.21 -23.95 30.76
N GLN A 356 -21.54 -22.78 30.23
CA GLN A 356 -22.07 -22.58 28.88
C GLN A 356 -21.30 -21.46 28.19
N VAL A 357 -20.98 -21.63 26.90
CA VAL A 357 -20.30 -20.62 26.09
C VAL A 357 -21.19 -20.24 24.93
N ALA A 358 -21.43 -18.94 24.73
CA ALA A 358 -22.15 -18.39 23.59
C ALA A 358 -21.29 -17.32 22.90
N ALA A 359 -21.40 -17.18 21.58
CA ALA A 359 -20.70 -16.14 20.84
C ALA A 359 -21.59 -14.91 20.60
N GLU A 360 -20.97 -13.74 20.39
CA GLU A 360 -21.64 -12.45 20.18
C GLU A 360 -21.10 -11.75 18.93
N THR A 361 -21.98 -11.01 18.25
CA THR A 361 -21.72 -10.29 16.99
C THR A 361 -22.20 -8.85 17.00
#